data_AF-A0A2P5CL59-F1
#
_entry.id   AF-A0A2P5CL59-F1
#
_cell.length_a   1.000
_cell.length_b   1.000
_cell.length_c   1.000
_cell.angle_alpha   90.00
_cell.angle_beta   90.00
_cell.angle_gamma   90.00
#
_symmetry.space_group_name_H-M   'P 1'
#
loop_
_entity.id
_entity.type
_entity.pdbx_description
1 polymer ?
#
loop_
_entity_poly.entity_id
_entity_poly.type
_entity_poly.pdbx_seq_one_letter_code
_entity_poly.pdbx_strand_id
1 'polypeptide(L)'
;MDFEVAHRFVEDDLPTELSSETKDVTTLYVGPPRTHCTCYNLCADASKYRSWDRVHYTEAANAIFVPKILSTNYSTPPLKFQYFCST
;
A
#
# COMPACT_ATOMS: atom_id res chain seq x y z
N MET A 1 10.50 11.94 -4.87
CA MET A 1 9.04 12.05 -4.63
C MET A 1 8.87 12.96 -3.45
N ASP A 2 8.27 14.13 -3.65
CA ASP A 2 7.92 15.01 -2.53
C ASP A 2 6.81 14.37 -1.70
N PHE A 3 6.84 14.60 -0.38
CA PHE A 3 5.82 14.06 0.54
C PHE A 3 4.39 14.47 0.15
N GLU A 4 4.22 15.66 -0.46
CA GLU A 4 2.93 16.12 -1.00
C GLU A 4 2.41 15.23 -2.14
N VAL A 5 3.29 14.78 -3.03
CA VAL A 5 2.92 13.90 -4.14
C VAL A 5 2.48 12.54 -3.59
N ALA A 6 3.21 12.01 -2.61
CA ALA A 6 2.86 10.74 -1.97
C ALA A 6 1.52 10.83 -1.23
N HIS A 7 1.22 11.94 -0.54
CA HIS A 7 -0.07 12.14 0.11
C HIS A 7 -1.23 12.18 -0.89
N ARG A 8 -1.05 12.87 -2.03
CA ARG A 8 -2.05 12.95 -3.10
C ARG A 8 -2.37 11.59 -3.72
N PHE A 9 -1.35 10.75 -3.90
CA PHE A 9 -1.54 9.38 -4.37
C PHE A 9 -2.45 8.55 -3.44
N VAL A 10 -2.28 8.72 -2.13
CA VAL A 10 -2.88 7.83 -1.14
C VAL A 10 -4.34 8.18 -0.87
N GLU A 11 -4.66 9.47 -0.78
CA GLU A 11 -6.01 9.92 -0.38
C GLU A 11 -6.93 10.19 -1.57
N ASP A 12 -6.45 10.79 -2.67
CA ASP A 12 -7.34 11.23 -3.76
C ASP A 12 -7.55 10.16 -4.84
N ASP A 13 -6.64 9.20 -4.93
CA ASP A 13 -6.45 8.38 -6.13
C ASP A 13 -6.79 6.90 -5.92
N LEU A 14 -6.94 6.44 -4.69
CA LEU A 14 -7.42 5.09 -4.39
C LEU A 14 -8.95 5.08 -4.29
N PRO A 15 -9.62 4.09 -4.89
CA PRO A 15 -11.05 3.94 -4.71
C PRO A 15 -11.39 3.78 -3.22
N THR A 16 -12.43 4.49 -2.79
CA THR A 16 -12.96 4.45 -1.41
C THR A 16 -13.35 3.04 -0.97
N GLU A 17 -13.55 2.13 -1.92
CA GLU A 17 -13.82 0.70 -1.72
C GLU A 17 -12.64 -0.07 -1.11
N LEU A 18 -11.40 0.44 -1.21
CA LEU A 18 -10.23 -0.16 -0.53
C LEU A 18 -10.16 0.35 0.90
N SER A 19 -10.46 -0.53 1.86
CA SER A 19 -10.44 -0.20 3.28
C SER A 19 -9.03 0.17 3.75
N SER A 20 -8.96 1.23 4.56
CA SER A 20 -7.78 1.65 5.30
C SER A 20 -7.60 0.90 6.63
N GLU A 21 -8.61 0.13 7.06
CA GLU A 21 -8.55 -0.61 8.31
C GLU A 21 -7.53 -1.75 8.21
N THR A 22 -6.38 -1.55 8.83
CA THR A 22 -5.52 -2.67 9.21
C THR A 22 -6.12 -3.28 10.46
N LYS A 23 -6.49 -4.58 10.44
CA LYS A 23 -6.89 -5.29 11.65
C LYS A 23 -5.75 -5.18 12.66
N ASP A 24 -5.99 -4.49 13.77
CA ASP A 24 -4.95 -4.20 14.76
C ASP A 24 -4.40 -5.50 15.34
N VAL A 25 -3.08 -5.69 15.20
CA VAL A 25 -2.34 -6.82 15.80
C VAL A 25 -2.45 -6.79 17.33
N THR A 26 -2.74 -5.60 17.91
CA THR A 26 -2.73 -5.36 19.35
C THR A 26 -3.96 -5.91 20.08
N THR A 27 -5.10 -6.12 19.39
CA THR A 27 -6.36 -6.49 20.08
C THR A 27 -6.43 -7.96 20.54
N LEU A 28 -5.42 -8.80 20.28
CA LEU A 28 -5.44 -10.24 20.62
C LEU A 28 -4.42 -10.69 21.69
N TYR A 29 -3.58 -9.81 22.22
CA TYR A 29 -2.59 -10.18 23.23
C TYR A 29 -3.16 -10.23 24.67
N VAL A 30 -4.23 -11.02 24.88
CA VAL A 30 -4.64 -11.45 26.23
C VAL A 30 -4.61 -12.98 26.29
N GLY A 31 -3.40 -13.56 26.35
CA GLY A 31 -3.22 -15.01 26.52
C GLY A 31 -1.77 -15.39 26.86
N PRO A 32 -1.54 -16.43 27.70
CA PRO A 32 -0.22 -16.78 28.24
C PRO A 32 0.73 -17.38 27.17
N PRO A 33 2.06 -17.38 27.40
CA PRO A 33 3.04 -17.63 26.35
C PRO A 33 3.06 -19.12 25.96
N ARG A 34 2.70 -19.44 24.71
CA ARG A 34 3.01 -20.73 24.10
C ARG A 34 3.75 -20.52 22.78
N THR A 35 4.79 -21.32 22.61
CA THR A 35 5.92 -21.29 21.67
C THR A 35 5.58 -21.53 20.19
N HIS A 36 4.58 -20.83 19.63
CA HIS A 36 4.34 -20.79 18.18
C HIS A 36 3.64 -19.47 17.81
N CYS A 37 4.40 -18.49 17.32
CA CYS A 37 3.83 -17.21 16.89
C CYS A 37 3.22 -17.31 15.49
N THR A 38 1.98 -17.77 15.39
CA THR A 38 1.07 -17.35 14.31
C THR A 38 0.21 -16.20 14.83
N CYS A 39 0.84 -15.08 15.18
CA CYS A 39 0.18 -13.92 15.78
C CYS A 39 -0.10 -12.83 14.74
N TYR A 40 -0.53 -13.22 13.55
CA TYR A 40 -0.96 -12.28 12.53
C TYR A 40 -2.36 -12.66 12.05
N ASN A 41 -3.34 -11.78 12.28
CA ASN A 41 -4.64 -11.90 11.66
C ASN A 41 -4.54 -11.29 10.27
N LEU A 42 -4.46 -12.12 9.23
CA LEU A 42 -4.65 -11.62 7.88
C LEU A 42 -6.12 -11.28 7.65
N CYS A 43 -6.37 -10.25 6.86
CA CYS A 43 -7.67 -10.05 6.26
C CYS A 43 -8.01 -11.27 5.37
N ALA A 44 -9.26 -11.72 5.40
CA ALA A 44 -9.70 -12.88 4.61
C ALA A 44 -9.58 -12.65 3.09
N ASP A 45 -9.63 -11.39 2.67
CA ASP A 45 -9.51 -10.97 1.27
C ASP A 45 -8.66 -9.70 1.21
N ALA A 46 -7.39 -9.83 0.81
CA ALA A 46 -6.44 -8.73 0.73
C ALA A 46 -6.76 -7.73 -0.41
N SER A 47 -7.61 -8.11 -1.38
CA SER A 47 -7.97 -7.23 -2.50
C SER A 47 -8.84 -6.04 -2.10
N LYS A 48 -9.43 -6.11 -0.90
CA LYS A 48 -10.30 -5.08 -0.32
C LYS A 48 -9.58 -4.10 0.58
N TYR A 49 -8.26 -4.20 0.73
CA TYR A 49 -7.51 -3.37 1.67
C TYR A 49 -6.37 -2.66 0.97
N ARG A 50 -6.11 -1.42 1.40
CA ARG A 50 -5.03 -0.59 0.86
C ARG A 50 -3.65 -1.14 1.27
N SER A 51 -3.50 -1.51 2.54
CA SER A 51 -2.21 -1.88 3.13
C SER A 51 -2.20 -3.33 3.63
N TRP A 52 -1.05 -3.99 3.47
CA TRP A 52 -0.77 -5.30 4.06
C TRP A 52 -0.43 -5.17 5.55
N ASP A 53 0.55 -4.32 5.89
CA ASP A 53 1.15 -4.27 7.24
C ASP A 53 1.41 -2.84 7.75
N ARG A 54 0.64 -1.87 7.25
CA ARG A 54 0.75 -0.41 7.46
C ARG A 54 1.91 0.27 6.72
N VAL A 55 2.89 -0.48 6.20
CA VAL A 55 4.03 0.07 5.45
C VAL A 55 3.92 -0.29 3.98
N HIS A 56 3.55 -1.53 3.67
CA HIS A 56 3.43 -2.03 2.30
C HIS A 56 1.99 -1.95 1.80
N TYR A 57 1.83 -1.59 0.52
CA TYR A 57 0.55 -1.70 -0.18
C TYR A 57 0.26 -3.15 -0.57
N THR A 58 -1.03 -3.48 -0.64
CA THR A 58 -1.47 -4.76 -1.22
C THR A 58 -1.25 -4.76 -2.73
N GLU A 59 -1.28 -5.95 -3.33
CA GLU A 59 -1.21 -6.10 -4.79
C GLU A 59 -2.33 -5.33 -5.51
N ALA A 60 -3.56 -5.38 -4.97
CA ALA A 60 -4.70 -4.66 -5.51
C ALA A 60 -4.48 -3.14 -5.51
N ALA A 61 -3.91 -2.58 -4.43
CA ALA A 61 -3.56 -1.17 -4.38
C ALA A 61 -2.42 -0.85 -5.38
N ASN A 62 -1.39 -1.69 -5.48
CA ASN A 62 -0.29 -1.49 -6.43
C ASN A 62 -0.76 -1.53 -7.89
N ALA A 63 -1.73 -2.37 -8.24
CA ALA A 63 -2.31 -2.43 -9.59
C ALA A 63 -2.96 -1.09 -10.02
N ILE A 64 -3.39 -0.27 -9.05
CA ILE A 64 -3.97 1.06 -9.29
C ILE A 64 -2.86 2.13 -9.36
N PHE A 65 -1.85 2.02 -8.49
CA PHE A 65 -0.77 3.00 -8.40
C PHE A 65 0.20 2.94 -9.58
N VAL A 66 0.58 1.74 -10.01
CA VAL A 66 1.62 1.55 -11.03
C VAL A 66 1.29 2.29 -12.34
N PRO A 67 0.08 2.21 -12.93
CA PRO A 67 -0.28 2.98 -14.11
C PRO A 67 -0.17 4.50 -13.92
N LYS A 68 -0.50 5.00 -12.72
CA LYS A 68 -0.42 6.43 -12.38
C LYS A 68 1.03 6.91 -12.27
N ILE A 69 1.90 6.12 -11.66
CA ILE A 69 3.36 6.41 -11.65
C ILE A 69 3.90 6.42 -13.07
N LEU A 70 3.54 5.42 -13.88
CA LEU A 70 3.96 5.31 -15.28
C LEU A 70 3.39 6.43 -16.17
N SER A 71 2.31 7.10 -15.76
CA SER A 71 1.75 8.25 -16.48
C SER A 71 2.65 9.48 -16.49
N THR A 72 3.66 9.55 -15.62
CA THR A 72 4.58 10.69 -15.44
C THR A 72 3.96 11.96 -14.86
N ASN A 73 2.63 12.02 -14.68
CA ASN A 73 1.89 13.19 -14.16
C ASN A 73 2.29 13.60 -12.73
N TYR A 74 2.94 12.70 -11.99
CA TYR A 74 3.35 12.89 -10.60
C TYR A 74 4.87 13.09 -10.45
N SER A 75 5.55 13.45 -11.54
CA SER A 75 6.98 13.78 -11.55
C SER A 75 7.18 15.18 -12.11
N THR A 76 8.13 15.91 -11.54
CA THR A 76 8.55 17.23 -12.06
C THR A 76 10.08 17.22 -12.20
N PRO A 77 10.63 17.25 -13.43
CA PRO A 77 9.90 17.22 -14.72
C PRO A 77 9.18 15.88 -14.97
N PRO A 78 8.19 15.81 -15.88
CA PRO A 78 7.55 14.55 -16.28
C PRO A 78 8.56 13.61 -16.95
N LEU A 79 9.04 12.59 -16.24
CA LEU A 79 10.07 11.67 -16.72
C LEU A 79 9.47 10.32 -17.10
N LYS A 80 9.59 9.96 -18.38
CA LYS A 80 9.23 8.62 -18.85
C LYS A 80 10.19 7.58 -18.29
N PHE A 81 9.69 6.38 -18.01
CA PHE A 81 10.51 5.29 -17.46
C PHE A 81 11.74 4.96 -18.34
N GLN A 82 11.61 5.10 -19.67
CA GLN A 82 12.70 4.86 -20.62
C GLN A 82 13.90 5.81 -20.43
N TYR A 83 13.72 6.95 -19.75
CA TYR A 83 14.83 7.85 -19.41
C TYR A 83 15.92 7.15 -18.58
N PHE A 84 15.54 6.17 -17.76
CA PHE A 84 16.47 5.39 -16.94
C PHE A 84 17.05 4.16 -17.66
N CYS A 85 16.57 3.87 -18.87
CA CYS A 85 17.05 2.77 -19.69
C CYS A 85 18.12 3.28 -20.66
N SER A 86 19.30 3.62 -20.14
CA SER A 86 20.50 3.84 -20.96
C SER A 86 21.25 2.51 -21.10
N THR A 87 21.25 1.94 -22.31
CA THR A 87 22.14 0.85 -22.71
C THR A 87 23.46 1.41 -23.22
#